data_AF-A0A9D1T855-F1
#
_entry.id   AF-A0A9D1T855-F1
#
_cell.length_a   1.000
_cell.length_b   1.000
_cell.length_c   1.000
_cell.angle_alpha   90.00
_cell.angle_beta   90.00
_cell.angle_gamma   90.00
#
_symmetry.space_group_name_H-M   'P 1'
#
loop_
_entity.id
_entity.type
_entity.pdbx_description
1 polymer ?
#
loop_
_entity_poly.entity_id
_entity_poly.type
_entity_poly.pdbx_seq_one_letter_code
_entity_poly.pdbx_strand_id
1 'polypeptide(L)'
;MFGKFRVMPAGCMAAALAVLLLAGMAAAEEKEEISYLSQFTASDYVELAEYDRIPVEANEGDTEGVQNDIGEYLENSSSFKKDLPQPFVDRNTAALKEQLQAYADQFGISLEEFMQYYDSSLTEDTYEAYIEELGLTYSKKLVALQAVADAEELAVTDEELEELLAEMAESAGFSDAGEYEEALMLDTEEIREMLMSQRVLEFLEDRAVYQEAE
;
A
#
# COMPACT_ATOMS: atom_id res chain seq x y z
N MET A 1 29.22 -10.07 -3.59
CA MET A 1 29.73 -9.67 -2.26
C MET A 1 28.53 -9.30 -1.38
N PHE A 2 27.66 -10.27 -1.12
CA PHE A 2 26.47 -10.07 -0.30
C PHE A 2 26.80 -10.58 1.10
N GLY A 3 26.87 -9.67 2.06
CA GLY A 3 27.29 -10.00 3.41
C GLY A 3 27.64 -8.74 4.17
N LYS A 4 26.60 -7.99 4.59
CA LYS A 4 26.56 -7.04 5.72
C LYS A 4 25.22 -6.26 5.74
N PHE A 5 24.10 -6.96 5.78
CA PHE A 5 22.81 -6.39 6.23
C PHE A 5 22.39 -7.12 7.49
N ARG A 6 23.14 -6.92 8.57
CA ARG A 6 22.80 -7.45 9.89
C ARG A 6 23.24 -6.47 10.97
N VAL A 7 22.69 -5.26 10.96
CA VAL A 7 22.42 -4.45 12.16
C VAL A 7 21.35 -3.41 11.80
N MET A 8 20.08 -3.79 11.81
CA MET A 8 19.00 -2.84 12.02
C MET A 8 18.12 -3.38 13.16
N PRO A 9 17.80 -2.56 14.18
CA PRO A 9 16.83 -2.96 15.19
C PRO A 9 15.48 -3.17 14.50
N ALA A 10 14.74 -4.21 14.91
CA ALA A 10 13.50 -4.71 14.32
C ALA A 10 12.35 -3.68 14.18
N GLY A 11 12.54 -2.42 14.59
CA GLY A 11 11.54 -1.37 14.50
C GLY A 11 11.60 -0.49 13.23
N CYS A 12 12.59 -0.66 12.34
CA CYS A 12 12.69 0.15 11.11
C CYS A 12 12.20 -0.55 9.83
N MET A 13 12.04 -1.88 9.84
CA MET A 13 11.47 -2.62 8.70
C MET A 13 9.93 -2.65 8.71
N ALA A 14 9.28 -2.38 9.84
CA ALA A 14 7.83 -2.46 10.00
C ALA A 14 7.06 -1.20 9.56
N ALA A 15 7.72 -0.21 8.93
CA ALA A 15 7.12 1.11 8.71
C ALA A 15 6.47 1.33 7.33
N ALA A 16 6.24 0.27 6.53
CA ALA A 16 5.69 0.44 5.17
C ALA A 16 4.30 -0.19 4.94
N LEU A 17 3.67 -0.79 5.96
CA LEU A 17 2.33 -1.38 5.82
C LEU A 17 1.37 -1.04 6.98
N ALA A 18 1.61 0.07 7.68
CA ALA A 18 0.57 0.73 8.46
C ALA A 18 -0.06 1.80 7.56
N VAL A 19 -1.12 1.43 6.83
CA VAL A 19 -1.97 2.39 6.10
C VAL A 19 -2.70 3.24 7.15
N LEU A 20 -2.04 4.29 7.62
CA LEU A 20 -2.70 5.42 8.26
C LEU A 20 -3.13 6.36 7.14
N LEU A 21 -4.42 6.28 6.81
CA LEU A 21 -5.17 7.25 6.02
C LEU A 21 -4.81 8.67 6.45
N LEU A 22 -4.07 9.38 5.61
CA LEU A 22 -3.93 10.83 5.67
C LEU A 22 -4.19 11.36 4.26
N ALA A 23 -5.33 12.04 4.14
CA ALA A 23 -5.86 12.60 2.91
C ALA A 23 -5.01 13.78 2.42
N GLY A 24 -4.55 13.68 1.17
CA GLY A 24 -3.81 14.71 0.46
C GLY A 24 -4.63 15.33 -0.69
N MET A 25 -4.95 16.62 -0.56
CA MET A 25 -5.61 17.44 -1.58
C MET A 25 -4.63 17.86 -2.69
N ALA A 26 -4.99 17.64 -3.95
CA ALA A 26 -4.53 18.47 -5.08
C ALA A 26 -5.60 18.49 -6.19
N ALA A 27 -6.13 19.68 -6.49
CA ALA A 27 -7.01 19.92 -7.63
C ALA A 27 -6.20 20.34 -8.87
N ALA A 28 -6.32 19.60 -9.97
CA ALA A 28 -5.96 20.04 -11.33
C ALA A 28 -6.78 19.27 -12.41
N GLU A 29 -6.92 19.89 -13.58
CA GLU A 29 -7.97 19.73 -14.60
C GLU A 29 -8.13 18.38 -15.34
N GLU A 30 -9.39 18.17 -15.77
CA GLU A 30 -10.01 17.03 -16.46
C GLU A 30 -9.29 16.51 -17.73
N LYS A 31 -8.61 15.38 -17.58
CA LYS A 31 -8.91 14.16 -18.36
C LYS A 31 -9.45 13.13 -17.37
N GLU A 32 -10.22 12.15 -17.84
CA GLU A 32 -10.58 11.00 -17.00
C GLU A 32 -9.27 10.22 -16.73
N GLU A 33 -8.56 10.65 -15.70
CA GLU A 33 -7.28 10.10 -15.29
C GLU A 33 -7.56 8.84 -14.47
N ILE A 34 -6.97 7.72 -14.90
CA ILE A 34 -7.08 6.43 -14.23
C ILE A 34 -6.18 6.51 -12.99
N SER A 35 -6.79 6.84 -11.87
CA SER A 35 -6.14 7.13 -10.59
C SER A 35 -6.48 6.13 -9.48
N TYR A 36 -7.44 5.22 -9.70
CA TYR A 36 -7.87 4.20 -8.74
C TYR A 36 -7.92 2.80 -9.37
N LEU A 37 -7.75 1.77 -8.54
CA LEU A 37 -7.83 0.37 -8.96
C LEU A 37 -9.19 0.02 -9.56
N SER A 38 -10.29 0.64 -9.10
CA SER A 38 -11.65 0.42 -9.62
C SER A 38 -11.83 0.87 -11.08
N GLN A 39 -10.92 1.68 -11.61
CA GLN A 39 -11.01 2.27 -12.95
C GLN A 39 -10.30 1.45 -14.04
N PHE A 40 -9.63 0.35 -13.67
CA PHE A 40 -8.97 -0.54 -14.64
C PHE A 40 -8.95 -1.99 -14.17
N THR A 41 -8.78 -2.92 -15.12
CA THR A 41 -8.68 -4.34 -14.81
C THR A 41 -7.24 -4.71 -14.46
N ALA A 42 -6.99 -5.20 -13.25
CA ALA A 42 -5.63 -5.50 -12.78
C ALA A 42 -4.92 -6.54 -13.66
N SER A 43 -5.64 -7.58 -14.11
CA SER A 43 -5.09 -8.64 -14.97
C SER A 43 -4.62 -8.18 -16.37
N ASP A 44 -4.98 -6.96 -16.79
CA ASP A 44 -4.42 -6.33 -18.00
C ASP A 44 -2.95 -5.90 -17.80
N TYR A 45 -2.52 -5.70 -16.56
CA TYR A 45 -1.20 -5.19 -16.19
C TYR A 45 -0.31 -6.26 -15.56
N VAL A 46 -0.89 -7.17 -14.77
CA VAL A 46 -0.13 -8.20 -14.04
C VAL A 46 -0.61 -9.61 -14.40
N GLU A 47 0.33 -10.53 -14.51
CA GLU A 47 0.09 -11.98 -14.44
C GLU A 47 0.66 -12.48 -13.13
N LEU A 48 -0.23 -12.97 -12.27
CA LEU A 48 0.10 -13.38 -10.91
C LEU A 48 1.07 -14.55 -10.89
N ALA A 49 1.99 -14.51 -9.94
CA ALA A 49 2.69 -15.71 -9.51
C ALA A 49 1.70 -16.71 -8.88
N GLU A 50 2.12 -17.97 -8.75
CA GLU A 50 1.41 -18.94 -7.91
C GLU A 50 1.39 -18.45 -6.46
N TYR A 51 0.21 -18.38 -5.83
CA TYR A 51 0.05 -17.89 -4.46
C TYR A 51 -0.53 -18.94 -3.50
N ASP A 52 -0.65 -20.21 -3.91
CA ASP A 52 -1.07 -21.30 -3.03
C ASP A 52 -0.09 -21.59 -1.87
N ARG A 53 1.17 -21.18 -2.02
CA ARG A 53 2.24 -21.35 -1.04
C ARG A 53 3.22 -20.19 -1.15
N ILE A 54 3.14 -19.25 -0.21
CA ILE A 54 3.92 -18.01 -0.23
C ILE A 54 5.07 -18.13 0.77
N PRO A 55 6.34 -18.12 0.35
CA PRO A 55 7.45 -18.07 1.29
C PRO A 55 7.44 -16.74 2.05
N VAL A 56 7.59 -16.79 3.38
CA VAL A 56 7.69 -15.61 4.25
C VAL A 56 8.92 -15.72 5.15
N GLU A 57 9.55 -14.58 5.43
CA GLU A 57 10.70 -14.43 6.33
C GLU A 57 10.27 -14.07 7.76
N ALA A 58 9.13 -13.40 7.92
CA ALA A 58 8.54 -13.05 9.19
C ALA A 58 8.25 -14.28 10.05
N ASN A 59 8.27 -14.11 11.37
CA ASN A 59 7.98 -15.21 12.29
C ASN A 59 6.47 -15.47 12.37
N GLU A 60 6.09 -16.71 12.69
CA GLU A 60 4.69 -17.04 12.98
C GLU A 60 4.14 -16.13 14.10
N GLY A 61 3.01 -15.48 13.83
CA GLY A 61 2.37 -14.50 14.73
C GLY A 61 2.81 -13.05 14.54
N ASP A 62 3.78 -12.76 13.65
CA ASP A 62 4.11 -11.41 13.19
C ASP A 62 3.26 -11.04 11.97
N THR A 63 1.97 -10.74 12.20
CA THR A 63 1.00 -10.48 11.13
C THR A 63 1.48 -9.37 10.18
N GLU A 64 1.98 -8.25 10.71
CA GLU A 64 2.46 -7.13 9.88
C GLU A 64 3.65 -7.54 9.02
N GLY A 65 4.61 -8.29 9.59
CA GLY A 65 5.73 -8.84 8.83
C GLY A 65 5.29 -9.81 7.74
N VAL A 66 4.39 -10.73 8.06
CA VAL A 66 3.85 -11.73 7.12
C VAL A 66 3.14 -11.04 5.95
N GLN A 67 2.31 -10.04 6.24
CA GLN A 67 1.61 -9.26 5.20
C GLN A 67 2.57 -8.49 4.30
N ASN A 68 3.65 -7.92 4.87
CA ASN A 68 4.70 -7.28 4.08
C ASN A 68 5.39 -8.27 3.13
N ASP A 69 5.76 -9.45 3.64
CA ASP A 69 6.40 -10.49 2.85
C ASP A 69 5.49 -11.00 1.72
N ILE A 70 4.19 -11.15 1.98
CA ILE A 70 3.19 -11.51 0.96
C ILE A 70 3.16 -10.45 -0.15
N GLY A 71 3.09 -9.16 0.20
CA GLY A 71 3.10 -8.08 -0.79
C GLY A 71 4.39 -8.06 -1.61
N GLU A 72 5.55 -8.21 -0.97
CA GLU A 72 6.85 -8.31 -1.65
C GLU A 72 6.94 -9.53 -2.55
N TYR A 73 6.44 -10.69 -2.12
CA TYR A 73 6.41 -11.90 -2.93
C TYR A 73 5.58 -11.69 -4.20
N LEU A 74 4.37 -11.12 -4.07
CA LEU A 74 3.48 -10.86 -5.20
C LEU A 74 4.11 -9.86 -6.17
N GLU A 75 4.73 -8.79 -5.68
CA GLU A 75 5.40 -7.79 -6.53
C GLU A 75 6.60 -8.38 -7.29
N ASN A 76 7.47 -9.10 -6.60
CA ASN A 76 8.71 -9.62 -7.18
C ASN A 76 8.51 -10.86 -8.06
N SER A 77 7.50 -11.68 -7.75
CA SER A 77 7.30 -12.97 -8.41
C SER A 77 6.27 -12.92 -9.53
N SER A 78 5.39 -11.92 -9.54
CA SER A 78 4.41 -11.72 -10.62
C SER A 78 5.04 -11.00 -11.81
N SER A 79 4.43 -11.17 -12.98
CA SER A 79 4.93 -10.58 -14.23
C SER A 79 4.09 -9.37 -14.64
N PHE A 80 4.67 -8.16 -14.53
CA PHE A 80 4.05 -6.93 -15.03
C PHE A 80 4.29 -6.76 -16.53
N LYS A 81 3.21 -6.74 -17.30
CA LYS A 81 3.20 -6.81 -18.78
C LYS A 81 3.39 -5.45 -19.46
N LYS A 82 3.04 -4.37 -18.76
CA LYS A 82 3.11 -2.98 -19.24
C LYS A 82 3.16 -2.03 -18.05
N ASP A 83 3.55 -0.79 -18.31
CA ASP A 83 3.55 0.26 -17.29
C ASP A 83 2.15 0.49 -16.73
N LEU A 84 2.07 0.74 -15.42
CA LEU A 84 0.82 1.10 -14.74
C LEU A 84 0.33 2.48 -15.22
N PRO A 85 -0.97 2.80 -15.06
CA PRO A 85 -1.44 4.15 -15.34
C PRO A 85 -0.67 5.16 -14.50
N GLN A 86 -0.03 6.14 -15.16
CA GLN A 86 0.80 7.12 -14.47
C GLN A 86 0.02 7.92 -13.40
N PRO A 87 -1.24 8.36 -13.63
CA PRO A 87 -1.99 9.07 -12.58
C PRO A 87 -2.23 8.24 -11.31
N PHE A 88 -2.44 6.93 -11.45
CA PHE A 88 -2.53 6.00 -10.32
C PHE A 88 -1.20 5.93 -9.54
N VAL A 89 -0.07 5.83 -10.25
CA VAL A 89 1.26 5.82 -9.62
C VAL A 89 1.56 7.16 -8.95
N ASP A 90 1.26 8.27 -9.60
CA ASP A 90 1.50 9.62 -9.10
C ASP A 90 0.66 9.88 -7.83
N ARG A 91 -0.62 9.50 -7.81
CA ARG A 91 -1.49 9.59 -6.63
C ARG A 91 -0.89 8.84 -5.44
N ASN A 92 -0.51 7.58 -5.66
CA ASN A 92 0.11 6.73 -4.65
C ASN A 92 1.42 7.30 -4.12
N THR A 93 2.26 7.83 -5.02
CA THR A 93 3.55 8.41 -4.67
C THR A 93 3.38 9.70 -3.88
N ALA A 94 2.40 10.52 -4.24
CA ALA A 94 2.08 11.74 -3.50
C ALA A 94 1.60 11.44 -2.08
N ALA A 95 0.68 10.49 -1.91
CA ALA A 95 0.21 10.04 -0.60
C ALA A 95 1.35 9.47 0.26
N LEU A 96 2.21 8.63 -0.33
CA LEU A 96 3.40 8.11 0.33
C LEU A 96 4.35 9.24 0.77
N LYS A 97 4.62 10.21 -0.10
CA LYS A 97 5.50 11.35 0.20
C LYS A 97 4.95 12.19 1.36
N GLU A 98 3.64 12.45 1.39
CA GLU A 98 2.98 13.16 2.48
C GLU A 98 3.11 12.40 3.80
N GLN A 99 2.90 11.09 3.80
CA GLN A 99 3.08 10.25 4.98
C GLN A 99 4.54 10.25 5.49
N LEU A 100 5.51 10.08 4.59
CA LEU A 100 6.94 10.14 4.93
C LEU A 100 7.33 11.51 5.50
N GLN A 101 6.77 12.60 4.95
CA GLN A 101 6.95 13.95 5.46
C GLN A 101 6.36 14.10 6.87
N ALA A 102 5.16 13.58 7.11
CA ALA A 102 4.52 13.63 8.43
C ALA A 102 5.37 12.91 9.50
N TYR A 103 5.99 11.77 9.14
CA TYR A 103 6.96 11.11 10.03
C TYR A 103 8.21 11.97 10.26
N ALA A 104 8.81 12.51 9.20
CA ALA A 104 9.97 13.39 9.33
C ALA A 104 9.68 14.58 10.28
N ASP A 105 8.51 15.20 10.13
CA ASP A 105 8.04 16.29 10.98
C ASP A 105 7.87 15.85 12.45
N GLN A 106 7.34 14.65 12.69
CA GLN A 106 7.22 14.08 14.04
C GLN A 106 8.60 13.87 14.70
N PHE A 107 9.61 13.47 13.92
CA PHE A 107 11.00 13.34 14.39
C PHE A 107 11.73 14.69 14.47
N GLY A 108 11.15 15.76 13.92
CA GLY A 108 11.75 17.09 13.89
C GLY A 108 12.97 17.18 12.97
N ILE A 109 13.01 16.38 11.92
CA ILE A 109 14.09 16.30 10.92
C ILE A 109 13.53 16.58 9.51
N SER A 110 14.42 16.82 8.55
CA SER A 110 14.00 16.93 7.14
C SER A 110 13.59 15.58 6.55
N LEU A 111 12.78 15.60 5.48
CA LEU A 111 12.41 14.39 4.75
C LEU A 111 13.65 13.68 4.18
N GLU A 112 14.65 14.42 3.69
CA GLU A 112 15.94 13.85 3.26
C GLU A 112 16.60 13.05 4.40
N GLU A 113 16.76 13.67 5.58
CA GLU A 113 17.34 13.00 6.75
C GLU A 113 16.52 11.78 7.18
N PHE A 114 15.20 11.85 7.05
CA PHE A 114 14.32 10.71 7.32
C PHE A 114 14.54 9.58 6.31
N MET A 115 14.67 9.88 5.03
CA MET A 115 14.92 8.87 3.99
C MET A 115 16.27 8.16 4.18
N GLN A 116 17.26 8.79 4.82
CA GLN A 116 18.52 8.12 5.17
C GLN A 116 18.36 6.96 6.16
N TYR A 117 17.22 6.84 6.85
CA TYR A 117 16.90 5.64 7.64
C TYR A 117 16.54 4.42 6.76
N TYR A 118 16.07 4.65 5.53
CA TYR A 118 15.83 3.57 4.57
C TYR A 118 17.14 3.20 3.85
N ASP A 119 17.87 4.22 3.37
CA ASP A 119 19.19 4.04 2.79
C ASP A 119 20.08 5.24 3.13
N SER A 120 21.10 4.97 3.97
CA SER A 120 22.07 5.97 4.44
C SER A 120 22.90 6.65 3.33
N SER A 121 22.83 6.16 2.09
CA SER A 121 23.49 6.76 0.92
C SER A 121 22.67 7.83 0.21
N LEU A 122 21.38 8.00 0.56
CA LEU A 122 20.51 9.01 -0.03
C LEU A 122 20.94 10.43 0.32
N THR A 123 20.76 11.32 -0.65
CA THR A 123 21.15 12.74 -0.62
C THR A 123 19.99 13.61 -1.08
N GLU A 124 20.08 14.93 -0.87
CA GLU A 124 19.15 15.93 -1.43
C GLU A 124 18.80 15.67 -2.91
N ASP A 125 19.79 15.34 -3.74
CA ASP A 125 19.59 15.08 -5.17
C ASP A 125 18.97 13.70 -5.53
N THR A 126 18.88 12.76 -4.57
CA THR A 126 18.54 11.35 -4.87
C THR A 126 17.35 10.82 -4.07
N TYR A 127 17.01 11.39 -2.92
CA TYR A 127 15.93 10.87 -2.07
C TYR A 127 14.55 10.95 -2.75
N GLU A 128 14.29 11.99 -3.55
CA GLU A 128 13.00 12.11 -4.26
C GLU A 128 12.82 10.99 -5.27
N ALA A 129 13.84 10.70 -6.08
CA ALA A 129 13.79 9.59 -7.03
C ALA A 129 13.60 8.23 -6.34
N TYR A 130 14.15 8.08 -5.12
CA TYR A 130 13.91 6.88 -4.32
C TYR A 130 12.45 6.79 -3.83
N ILE A 131 11.83 7.91 -3.44
CA ILE A 131 10.39 7.95 -3.11
C ILE A 131 9.53 7.59 -4.31
N GLU A 132 9.88 8.05 -5.52
CA GLU A 132 9.20 7.66 -6.77
C GLU A 132 9.27 6.13 -7.01
N GLU A 133 10.43 5.52 -6.76
CA GLU A 133 10.61 4.07 -6.85
C GLU A 133 9.76 3.33 -5.81
N LEU A 134 9.69 3.83 -4.58
CA LEU A 134 8.82 3.27 -3.54
C LEU A 134 7.34 3.39 -3.92
N GLY A 135 6.92 4.53 -4.47
CA GLY A 135 5.54 4.76 -4.90
C GLY A 135 5.13 3.84 -6.05
N LEU A 136 6.02 3.60 -7.03
CA LEU A 136 5.81 2.60 -8.08
C LEU A 136 5.74 1.18 -7.51
N THR A 137 6.63 0.83 -6.58
CA THR A 137 6.65 -0.49 -5.93
C THR A 137 5.35 -0.74 -5.17
N TYR A 138 4.89 0.25 -4.40
CA TYR A 138 3.61 0.19 -3.70
C TYR A 138 2.44 0.04 -4.68
N SER A 139 2.43 0.82 -5.76
CA SER A 139 1.40 0.74 -6.81
C SER A 139 1.35 -0.65 -7.46
N LYS A 140 2.49 -1.29 -7.70
CA LYS A 140 2.56 -2.67 -8.19
C LYS A 140 1.99 -3.67 -7.18
N LYS A 141 2.32 -3.54 -5.90
CA LYS A 141 1.75 -4.38 -4.83
C LYS A 141 0.23 -4.28 -4.82
N LEU A 142 -0.33 -3.06 -4.87
CA LEU A 142 -1.78 -2.83 -4.95
C LEU A 142 -2.42 -3.51 -6.17
N VAL A 143 -1.81 -3.39 -7.36
CA VAL A 143 -2.32 -4.04 -8.58
C VAL A 143 -2.26 -5.57 -8.48
N ALA A 144 -1.21 -6.13 -7.88
CA ALA A 144 -1.13 -7.57 -7.67
C ALA A 144 -2.19 -8.06 -6.67
N LEU A 145 -2.41 -7.33 -5.57
CA LEU A 145 -3.48 -7.64 -4.61
C LEU A 145 -4.86 -7.55 -5.27
N GLN A 146 -5.13 -6.51 -6.08
CA GLN A 146 -6.37 -6.39 -6.82
C GLN A 146 -6.58 -7.56 -7.80
N ALA A 147 -5.52 -8.01 -8.48
CA ALA A 147 -5.63 -9.18 -9.36
C ALA A 147 -5.97 -10.46 -8.58
N VAL A 148 -5.47 -10.63 -7.35
CA VAL A 148 -5.89 -11.74 -6.47
C VAL A 148 -7.35 -11.56 -6.05
N ALA A 149 -7.77 -10.34 -5.70
CA ALA A 149 -9.15 -10.05 -5.35
C ALA A 149 -10.13 -10.39 -6.49
N ASP A 150 -9.76 -10.04 -7.72
CA ASP A 150 -10.55 -10.36 -8.91
C ASP A 150 -10.62 -11.87 -9.16
N ALA A 151 -9.51 -12.60 -8.94
CA ALA A 151 -9.41 -14.03 -9.17
C ALA A 151 -10.17 -14.87 -8.12
N GLU A 152 -10.22 -14.38 -6.88
CA GLU A 152 -10.78 -15.09 -5.72
C GLU A 152 -12.14 -14.52 -5.28
N GLU A 153 -12.72 -13.61 -6.06
CA GLU A 153 -14.01 -12.96 -5.78
C GLU A 153 -14.02 -12.20 -4.42
N LEU A 154 -12.90 -11.54 -4.08
CA LEU A 154 -12.72 -10.78 -2.84
C LEU A 154 -12.87 -9.26 -3.00
N ALA A 155 -13.21 -8.77 -4.20
CA ALA A 155 -13.39 -7.33 -4.44
C ALA A 155 -14.41 -6.70 -3.46
N VAL A 156 -14.16 -5.47 -3.03
CA VAL A 156 -15.08 -4.71 -2.16
C VAL A 156 -16.18 -4.09 -3.00
N THR A 157 -17.42 -4.47 -2.73
CA THR A 157 -18.59 -3.97 -3.47
C THR A 157 -18.97 -2.56 -3.03
N ASP A 158 -19.72 -1.83 -3.85
CA ASP A 158 -20.27 -0.52 -3.49
C ASP A 158 -21.14 -0.59 -2.23
N GLU A 159 -21.97 -1.63 -2.12
CA GLU A 159 -22.85 -1.85 -0.96
C GLU A 159 -22.04 -2.05 0.33
N GLU A 160 -20.99 -2.88 0.30
CA GLU A 160 -20.12 -3.10 1.46
C GLU A 160 -19.40 -1.81 1.90
N LEU A 161 -18.98 -0.98 0.93
CA LEU A 161 -18.30 0.28 1.21
C LEU A 161 -19.27 1.31 1.81
N GLU A 162 -20.46 1.44 1.24
CA GLU A 162 -21.52 2.32 1.75
C GLU A 162 -21.93 1.94 3.17
N GLU A 163 -22.10 0.65 3.46
CA GLU A 163 -22.42 0.15 4.80
C GLU A 163 -21.33 0.49 5.82
N LEU A 164 -20.06 0.25 5.48
CA LEU A 164 -18.95 0.59 6.36
C LEU A 164 -18.85 2.10 6.63
N LEU A 165 -18.99 2.93 5.59
CA LEU A 165 -18.92 4.39 5.74
C LEU A 165 -20.06 4.91 6.62
N ALA A 166 -21.25 4.33 6.51
CA ALA A 166 -22.37 4.64 7.40
C ALA A 166 -22.07 4.25 8.87
N GLU A 167 -21.47 3.08 9.10
CA GLU A 167 -21.05 2.66 10.45
C GLU A 167 -19.96 3.57 11.04
N MET A 168 -18.97 3.96 10.22
CA MET A 168 -17.91 4.89 10.62
C MET A 168 -18.49 6.27 10.96
N ALA A 169 -19.41 6.77 10.15
CA ALA A 169 -20.10 8.03 10.38
C ALA A 169 -20.88 8.00 11.71
N GLU A 170 -21.67 6.95 11.95
CA GLU A 170 -22.42 6.78 13.19
C GLU A 170 -21.49 6.74 14.42
N SER A 171 -20.40 5.96 14.33
CA SER A 171 -19.39 5.83 15.38
C SER A 171 -18.67 7.16 15.69
N ALA A 172 -18.41 7.96 14.65
CA ALA A 172 -17.84 9.29 14.76
C ALA A 172 -18.85 10.37 15.19
N GLY A 173 -20.13 10.03 15.37
CA GLY A 173 -21.19 10.92 15.81
C GLY A 173 -21.79 11.80 14.71
N PHE A 174 -21.55 11.45 13.45
CA PHE A 174 -22.18 12.07 12.29
C PHE A 174 -23.55 11.45 12.03
N SER A 175 -24.44 12.25 11.43
CA SER A 175 -25.82 11.82 11.17
C SER A 175 -26.01 11.15 9.81
N ASP A 176 -25.00 11.27 8.93
CA ASP A 176 -25.01 10.87 7.54
C ASP A 176 -23.58 10.57 7.06
N ALA A 177 -23.42 9.57 6.18
CA ALA A 177 -22.13 9.18 5.62
C ALA A 177 -21.54 10.26 4.71
N GLY A 178 -22.37 10.96 3.93
CA GLY A 178 -21.92 12.08 3.09
C GLY A 178 -21.40 13.27 3.91
N GLU A 179 -22.07 13.60 5.03
CA GLU A 179 -21.57 14.61 5.98
C GLU A 179 -20.21 14.20 6.57
N TYR A 180 -20.04 12.92 6.88
CA TYR A 180 -18.80 12.36 7.40
C TYR A 180 -17.66 12.40 6.37
N GLU A 181 -17.92 11.96 5.13
CA GLU A 181 -16.98 12.01 4.02
C GLU A 181 -16.51 13.43 3.73
N GLU A 182 -17.43 14.40 3.62
CA GLU A 182 -17.08 15.80 3.36
C GLU A 182 -16.29 16.41 4.52
N ALA A 183 -16.70 16.13 5.77
CA ALA A 183 -16.06 16.72 6.95
C ALA A 183 -14.64 16.23 7.17
N LEU A 184 -14.34 14.97 6.83
CA LEU A 184 -13.02 14.37 6.96
C LEU A 184 -12.22 14.34 5.66
N MET A 185 -12.81 14.84 4.57
CA MET A 185 -12.21 14.82 3.24
C MET A 185 -11.78 13.41 2.84
N LEU A 186 -12.65 12.43 3.09
CA LEU A 186 -12.37 11.02 2.83
C LEU A 186 -12.28 10.78 1.32
N ASP A 187 -11.24 10.04 0.94
CA ASP A 187 -11.17 9.42 -0.37
C ASP A 187 -11.79 8.02 -0.29
N THR A 188 -13.05 7.93 -0.69
CA THR A 188 -13.85 6.69 -0.63
C THR A 188 -13.22 5.56 -1.44
N GLU A 189 -12.58 5.87 -2.57
CA GLU A 189 -11.94 4.84 -3.39
C GLU A 189 -10.60 4.40 -2.79
N GLU A 190 -9.86 5.29 -2.11
CA GLU A 190 -8.71 4.87 -1.30
C GLU A 190 -9.12 3.93 -0.15
N ILE A 191 -10.25 4.22 0.53
CA ILE A 191 -10.80 3.33 1.56
C ILE A 191 -11.14 1.96 0.97
N ARG A 192 -11.76 1.92 -0.22
CA ARG A 192 -12.04 0.66 -0.93
C ARG A 192 -10.78 -0.14 -1.19
N GLU A 193 -9.72 0.50 -1.69
CA GLU A 193 -8.43 -0.14 -1.97
C GLU A 193 -7.77 -0.70 -0.71
N MET A 194 -7.85 0.04 0.40
CA MET A 194 -7.36 -0.41 1.71
C MET A 194 -8.10 -1.67 2.18
N LEU A 195 -9.44 -1.67 2.13
CA LEU A 195 -10.26 -2.80 2.54
C LEU A 195 -10.04 -4.04 1.66
N MET A 196 -9.94 -3.85 0.34
CA MET A 196 -9.62 -4.91 -0.60
C MET A 196 -8.24 -5.51 -0.26
N SER A 197 -7.23 -4.65 -0.06
CA SER A 197 -5.88 -5.09 0.28
C SER A 197 -5.85 -5.89 1.58
N GLN A 198 -6.52 -5.41 2.62
CA GLN A 198 -6.63 -6.12 3.90
C GLN A 198 -7.29 -7.50 3.72
N ARG A 199 -8.41 -7.56 3.00
CA ARG A 199 -9.14 -8.82 2.77
C ARG A 199 -8.30 -9.84 1.99
N VAL A 200 -7.56 -9.39 0.98
CA VAL A 200 -6.64 -10.25 0.22
C VAL A 200 -5.47 -10.72 1.08
N LEU A 201 -4.87 -9.82 1.87
CA LEU A 201 -3.76 -10.16 2.76
C LEU A 201 -4.19 -11.21 3.79
N GLU A 202 -5.33 -11.02 4.46
CA GLU A 202 -5.92 -11.98 5.39
C GLU A 202 -6.17 -13.35 4.73
N PHE A 203 -6.69 -13.34 3.49
CA PHE A 203 -6.86 -14.57 2.72
C PHE A 203 -5.53 -15.26 2.39
N LEU A 204 -4.46 -14.51 2.16
CA LEU A 204 -3.14 -15.05 1.80
C LEU A 204 -2.30 -15.47 3.02
N GLU A 205 -2.61 -15.01 4.23
CA GLU A 205 -1.91 -15.43 5.45
C GLU A 205 -1.97 -16.96 5.66
N ASP A 206 -3.10 -17.60 5.37
CA ASP A 206 -3.26 -19.05 5.45
C ASP A 206 -2.40 -19.83 4.43
N ARG A 207 -1.79 -19.13 3.47
CA ARG A 207 -0.89 -19.68 2.44
C ARG A 207 0.58 -19.40 2.75
N ALA A 208 0.88 -18.71 3.84
CA ALA A 208 2.25 -18.41 4.26
C ALA A 208 3.01 -19.71 4.63
N VAL A 209 4.23 -19.82 4.13
CA VAL A 209 5.16 -20.91 4.40
C VAL A 209 6.40 -20.32 5.05
N TYR A 210 6.45 -20.45 6.38
CA TYR A 210 7.57 -20.02 7.20
C TYR A 210 8.83 -20.84 6.90
N GLN A 211 9.99 -20.18 6.86
CA GLN A 211 11.26 -20.89 6.82
C GLN A 211 11.44 -21.76 8.08
N GLU A 212 12.03 -22.95 7.91
CA GLU A 212 12.41 -23.75 9.07
C GLU A 212 13.49 -23.01 9.86
N ALA A 213 13.29 -22.89 11.18
CA ALA A 213 14.32 -22.35 12.06
C ALA A 213 15.57 -23.25 12.03
N GLU A 214 16.70 -22.73 11.53
CA GLU A 214 18.02 -23.39 11.63
C GLU A 214 18.51 -23.56 13.07
#